data_AF-A0A385SYK2-F1
#
_entry.id   AF-A0A385SYK2-F1
#
_cell.length_a   1.000
_cell.length_b   1.000
_cell.length_c   1.000
_cell.angle_alpha   90.00
_cell.angle_beta   90.00
_cell.angle_gamma   90.00
#
_symmetry.space_group_name_H-M   'P 1'
#
loop_
_entity.id
_entity.type
_entity.pdbx_description
1 polymer ?
#
loop_
_entity_poly.entity_id
_entity_poly.type
_entity_poly.pdbx_seq_one_letter_code
_entity_poly.pdbx_strand_id
1 'polypeptide(L)'
;MKKIDKLVLDAFLGPFLITFLVVVFILLNINMLKYFDDIIGKGLDGLVLGQLFFYFAVFTVPTAMPLAVLLSSLIAFGNLGEHFELSAIKSAGISLVRALRPIFFFVLLLTVLAFYINNNLVPKAALEAYSLLYDIKQKKPALELREGVFYHGIDNISIKVNHKFPKDDKALKEVIVYDHRKNDGNKEVMIADSGRMYTILGERYLKFELFNGYRYTEGTSNEREMTGQRNANPQALSRSKFAKSQVVFDLSSFALQSTDKKWFQGNRIMRNMSELTSDIDSINIEVLNQQLNYYQNKPSFFTYYHKHDSLIMPPDIQAYKTYRDSINRIPYLSKISPVATTPDSVKKTGSDSVNAEKEREERLKIKNEKRRALLAARKKKFNEKPAPAPVRTVKKVTVNYDSASLARIDSVFNMPIGRDVMQGATNMARQVKSQIMNSNSSVDNYEKDLKEFNIQWNKIPASSFACIAMFLIGAPLGAIIKRGGLGVPFLVSIFFFIVFYVLSMQGEKLAKQGTVSVAMGVWLSDFVLLAVGALFLRQARADARLFEADFYLVAIDKMKRWFARRRQLRAQQA
;
A
#
# COMPACT_ATOMS: atom_id res chain seq x y z
N MET A 1 28.04 -2.01 -35.97
CA MET A 1 28.82 -2.49 -34.81
C MET A 1 30.14 -3.08 -35.30
N LYS A 2 31.27 -2.86 -34.62
CA LYS A 2 32.54 -3.52 -34.96
C LYS A 2 32.55 -4.96 -34.41
N LYS A 3 33.44 -5.84 -34.89
CA LYS A 3 33.53 -7.24 -34.42
C LYS A 3 33.78 -7.34 -32.90
N ILE A 4 34.61 -6.47 -32.34
CA ILE A 4 34.83 -6.35 -30.88
C ILE A 4 33.56 -5.97 -30.13
N ASP A 5 32.74 -5.06 -30.70
CA ASP A 5 31.50 -4.64 -30.04
C ASP A 5 30.52 -5.82 -29.93
N LYS A 6 30.48 -6.69 -30.96
CA LYS A 6 29.68 -7.91 -30.95
C LYS A 6 30.21 -8.93 -29.95
N LEU A 7 31.52 -9.20 -29.96
CA LEU A 7 32.15 -10.15 -29.03
C LEU A 7 31.85 -9.79 -27.56
N VAL A 8 32.06 -8.52 -27.20
CA VAL A 8 31.85 -8.06 -25.81
C VAL A 8 30.36 -8.09 -25.44
N LEU A 9 29.46 -7.78 -26.38
CA LEU A 9 28.02 -7.84 -26.12
C LEU A 9 27.53 -9.30 -25.97
N ASP A 10 27.99 -10.20 -26.83
CA ASP A 10 27.63 -11.63 -26.77
C ASP A 10 28.14 -12.27 -25.46
N ALA A 11 29.33 -11.88 -25.00
CA ALA A 11 29.87 -12.29 -23.70
C ALA A 11 29.05 -11.81 -22.49
N PHE A 12 28.29 -10.72 -22.64
CA PHE A 12 27.44 -10.17 -21.58
C PHE A 12 25.99 -10.67 -21.64
N LEU A 13 25.41 -10.78 -22.83
CA LEU A 13 23.97 -11.00 -23.00
C LEU A 13 23.53 -12.40 -22.51
N GLY A 14 24.32 -13.43 -22.79
CA GLY A 14 24.04 -14.80 -22.35
C GLY A 14 24.04 -14.92 -20.82
N PRO A 15 25.15 -14.57 -20.13
CA PRO A 15 25.19 -14.54 -18.67
C PRO A 15 24.13 -13.61 -18.06
N PHE A 16 23.84 -12.46 -18.67
CA PHE A 16 22.81 -11.54 -18.18
C PHE A 16 21.43 -12.19 -18.11
N LEU A 17 20.97 -12.85 -19.17
CA LEU A 17 19.64 -13.48 -19.19
C LEU A 17 19.53 -14.61 -18.15
N ILE A 18 20.56 -15.46 -18.04
CA ILE A 18 20.57 -16.56 -17.07
C ILE A 18 20.61 -16.02 -15.65
N THR A 19 21.52 -15.09 -15.35
CA THR A 19 21.64 -14.49 -14.01
C THR A 19 20.38 -13.73 -13.63
N PHE A 20 19.78 -12.98 -14.55
CA PHE A 20 18.50 -12.31 -14.33
C PHE A 20 17.39 -13.29 -13.94
N LEU A 21 17.21 -14.39 -14.69
CA LEU A 21 16.20 -15.40 -14.38
C LEU A 21 16.45 -16.08 -13.03
N VAL A 22 17.70 -16.46 -12.74
CA VAL A 22 18.09 -17.07 -11.46
C VAL A 22 17.81 -16.12 -10.30
N VAL A 23 18.11 -14.84 -10.45
CA VAL A 23 17.92 -13.83 -9.41
C VAL A 23 16.45 -13.53 -9.18
N VAL A 24 15.65 -13.38 -10.25
CA VAL A 24 14.20 -13.26 -10.14
C VAL A 24 13.62 -14.47 -9.42
N PHE A 25 14.08 -15.69 -9.76
CA PHE A 25 13.64 -16.91 -9.09
C PHE A 25 14.02 -16.94 -7.60
N ILE A 26 15.25 -16.60 -7.24
CA ILE A 26 15.69 -16.55 -5.83
C ILE A 26 14.86 -15.53 -5.05
N LEU A 27 14.72 -14.31 -5.56
CA LEU A 27 13.95 -13.25 -4.90
C LEU A 27 12.46 -13.58 -4.80
N LEU A 28 11.90 -14.22 -5.83
CA LEU A 28 10.54 -14.73 -5.82
C LEU A 28 10.35 -15.73 -4.68
N ASN A 29 11.23 -16.73 -4.57
CA ASN A 29 11.13 -17.74 -3.51
C ASN A 29 11.20 -17.13 -2.11
N ILE A 30 12.12 -16.19 -1.88
CA ILE A 30 12.25 -15.48 -0.60
C ILE A 30 10.95 -14.72 -0.28
N ASN A 31 10.37 -14.03 -1.26
CA ASN A 31 9.10 -13.31 -1.07
C ASN A 31 7.91 -14.26 -0.85
N MET A 32 7.88 -15.39 -1.55
CA MET A 32 6.81 -16.38 -1.42
C MET A 32 6.85 -17.09 -0.06
N LEU A 33 8.03 -17.28 0.53
CA LEU A 33 8.17 -17.90 1.84
C LEU A 33 7.42 -17.12 2.94
N LYS A 34 7.32 -15.79 2.81
CA LYS A 34 6.53 -14.95 3.72
C LYS A 34 5.03 -15.28 3.70
N TYR A 35 4.52 -15.80 2.59
CA TYR A 35 3.10 -16.10 2.40
C TYR A 35 2.84 -17.60 2.30
N PHE A 36 3.82 -18.44 2.67
CA PHE A 36 3.75 -19.89 2.55
C PHE A 36 2.56 -20.45 3.33
N ASP A 37 2.42 -20.05 4.59
CA ASP A 37 1.33 -20.48 5.48
C ASP A 37 -0.04 -20.02 4.98
N ASP A 38 -0.11 -18.89 4.27
CA ASP A 38 -1.34 -18.35 3.71
C ASP A 38 -1.81 -19.09 2.46
N ILE A 39 -0.94 -19.86 1.80
CA ILE A 39 -1.20 -20.48 0.49
C ILE A 39 -1.44 -21.98 0.64
N ILE A 40 -0.75 -22.62 1.58
CA ILE A 40 -0.75 -24.07 1.74
C ILE A 40 -2.03 -24.57 2.36
N GLY A 41 -2.46 -25.76 1.93
CA GLY A 41 -3.67 -26.41 2.44
C GLY A 41 -4.97 -25.78 1.95
N LYS A 42 -4.93 -24.79 1.04
CA LYS A 42 -6.12 -24.10 0.50
C LYS A 42 -6.67 -24.68 -0.81
N GLY A 43 -6.08 -25.77 -1.31
CA GLY A 43 -6.51 -26.42 -2.55
C GLY A 43 -6.60 -25.43 -3.71
N LEU A 44 -5.56 -24.61 -3.90
CA LEU A 44 -5.50 -23.63 -4.96
C LEU A 44 -5.22 -24.34 -6.29
N ASP A 45 -5.90 -23.89 -7.35
CA ASP A 45 -5.60 -24.36 -8.69
C ASP A 45 -4.18 -23.93 -9.10
N GLY A 46 -3.49 -24.81 -9.82
CA GLY A 46 -2.10 -24.57 -10.26
C GLY A 46 -1.98 -23.34 -11.14
N LEU A 47 -3.02 -23.01 -11.91
CA LEU A 47 -3.05 -21.82 -12.75
C LEU A 47 -3.10 -20.53 -11.91
N VAL A 48 -3.88 -20.52 -10.82
CA VAL A 48 -3.97 -19.39 -9.88
C VAL A 48 -2.61 -19.15 -9.21
N LEU A 49 -1.93 -20.22 -8.79
CA LEU A 49 -0.57 -20.13 -8.26
C LEU A 49 0.42 -19.61 -9.30
N GLY A 50 0.32 -20.09 -10.55
CA GLY A 50 1.14 -19.61 -11.66
C GLY A 50 0.95 -18.11 -11.93
N GLN A 51 -0.28 -17.61 -11.92
CA GLN A 51 -0.58 -16.18 -12.06
C GLN A 51 0.00 -15.36 -10.90
N LEU A 52 -0.17 -15.84 -9.66
CA LEU A 52 0.40 -15.19 -8.48
C LEU A 52 1.92 -15.07 -8.58
N PHE A 53 2.60 -16.17 -8.92
CA PHE A 53 4.05 -16.19 -9.08
C PHE A 53 4.52 -15.29 -10.22
N PHE A 54 3.79 -15.26 -11.34
CA PHE A 54 4.10 -14.37 -12.45
C PHE A 54 4.03 -12.89 -12.04
N TYR A 55 2.95 -12.47 -11.37
CA TYR A 55 2.82 -11.08 -10.91
C TYR A 55 3.88 -10.70 -9.87
N PHE A 56 4.18 -11.60 -8.92
CA PHE A 56 5.29 -11.38 -7.97
C PHE A 56 6.66 -11.36 -8.64
N ALA A 57 6.87 -12.14 -9.70
CA ALA A 57 8.11 -12.12 -10.47
C ALA A 57 8.29 -10.76 -11.18
N VAL A 58 7.23 -10.21 -11.78
CA VAL A 58 7.26 -8.85 -12.36
C VAL A 58 7.54 -7.80 -11.27
N PHE A 59 6.95 -7.95 -10.09
CA PHE A 59 7.17 -7.06 -8.96
C PHE A 59 8.63 -7.04 -8.46
N THR A 60 9.37 -8.14 -8.56
CA THR A 60 10.79 -8.21 -8.14
C THR A 60 11.79 -7.77 -9.21
N VAL A 61 11.35 -7.49 -10.43
CA VAL A 61 12.25 -7.05 -11.52
C VAL A 61 13.10 -5.82 -11.17
N PRO A 62 12.57 -4.74 -10.55
CA PRO A 62 13.38 -3.55 -10.24
C PRO A 62 14.55 -3.82 -9.30
N THR A 63 14.44 -4.79 -8.40
CA THR A 63 15.53 -5.18 -7.50
C THR A 63 16.46 -6.23 -8.13
N ALA A 64 15.93 -7.09 -9.01
CA ALA A 64 16.70 -8.10 -9.72
C ALA A 64 17.61 -7.51 -10.81
N MET A 65 17.16 -6.46 -11.52
CA MET A 65 17.87 -5.89 -12.67
C MET A 65 19.27 -5.38 -12.34
N PRO A 66 19.50 -4.53 -11.32
CA PRO A 66 20.84 -4.04 -10.99
C PRO A 66 21.79 -5.17 -10.58
N LEU A 67 21.30 -6.16 -9.85
CA LEU A 67 22.11 -7.30 -9.42
C LEU A 67 22.50 -8.21 -10.60
N ALA A 68 21.58 -8.46 -11.53
CA ALA A 68 21.87 -9.21 -12.75
C ALA A 68 22.91 -8.49 -13.62
N VAL A 69 22.80 -7.16 -13.75
CA VAL A 69 23.78 -6.33 -14.46
C VAL A 69 25.15 -6.39 -13.79
N LEU A 70 25.23 -6.28 -12.46
CA LEU A 70 26.48 -6.38 -11.71
C LEU A 70 27.18 -7.72 -11.99
N LEU A 71 26.45 -8.82 -11.77
CA LEU A 71 26.99 -10.16 -11.86
C LEU A 71 27.40 -10.51 -13.29
N SER A 72 26.54 -10.21 -14.27
CA SER A 72 26.85 -10.45 -15.68
C SER A 72 28.04 -9.63 -16.18
N SER A 73 28.13 -8.36 -15.78
CA SER A 73 29.27 -7.51 -16.16
C SER A 73 30.58 -8.07 -15.64
N LEU A 74 30.56 -8.58 -14.40
CA LEU A 74 31.74 -9.11 -13.75
C LEU A 74 32.15 -10.46 -14.37
N ILE A 75 31.19 -11.34 -14.68
CA ILE A 75 31.45 -12.59 -15.42
C ILE A 75 31.98 -12.31 -16.83
N ALA A 76 31.35 -11.39 -17.57
CA ALA A 76 31.75 -11.07 -18.94
C ALA A 76 33.21 -10.58 -19.01
N PHE A 77 33.57 -9.57 -18.21
CA PHE A 77 34.95 -9.05 -18.20
C PHE A 77 35.94 -9.94 -17.48
N GLY A 78 35.48 -10.75 -16.52
CA GLY A 78 36.29 -11.80 -15.88
C GLY A 78 36.71 -12.87 -16.88
N ASN A 79 35.77 -13.43 -17.64
CA ASN A 79 36.04 -14.45 -18.66
C ASN A 79 36.93 -13.89 -19.79
N LEU A 80 36.65 -12.67 -20.27
CA LEU A 80 37.52 -12.00 -21.25
C LEU A 80 38.94 -11.77 -20.68
N GLY A 81 39.07 -11.55 -19.37
CA GLY A 81 40.35 -11.44 -18.69
C GLY A 81 41.09 -12.78 -18.57
N GLU A 82 40.37 -13.85 -18.21
CA GLU A 82 40.88 -15.21 -18.01
C GLU A 82 41.38 -15.84 -19.31
N HIS A 83 40.64 -15.67 -20.41
CA HIS A 83 41.04 -16.16 -21.74
C HIS A 83 42.05 -15.24 -22.45
N PHE A 84 42.63 -14.26 -21.74
CA PHE A 84 43.56 -13.27 -22.27
C PHE A 84 43.02 -12.41 -23.44
N GLU A 85 41.73 -12.48 -23.76
CA GLU A 85 41.09 -11.69 -24.82
C GLU A 85 41.14 -10.20 -24.51
N LEU A 86 40.85 -9.82 -23.26
CA LEU A 86 40.93 -8.43 -22.82
C LEU A 86 42.36 -7.89 -22.86
N SER A 87 43.34 -8.75 -22.56
CA SER A 87 44.76 -8.39 -22.63
C SER A 87 45.19 -8.17 -24.08
N ALA A 88 44.76 -9.04 -25.00
CA ALA A 88 45.00 -8.89 -26.44
C ALA A 88 44.36 -7.60 -27.00
N ILE A 89 43.13 -7.28 -26.58
CA ILE A 89 42.44 -6.04 -26.97
C ILE A 89 43.24 -4.80 -26.52
N LYS A 90 43.73 -4.79 -25.27
CA LYS A 90 44.55 -3.68 -24.75
C LYS A 90 45.89 -3.57 -25.49
N SER A 91 46.56 -4.68 -25.75
CA SER A 91 47.82 -4.72 -26.51
C SER A 91 47.67 -4.24 -27.96
N ALA A 92 46.49 -4.41 -28.56
CA ALA A 92 46.15 -3.85 -29.88
C ALA A 92 45.87 -2.33 -29.86
N GLY A 93 46.13 -1.65 -28.74
CA GLY A 93 45.93 -0.20 -28.57
C GLY A 93 44.50 0.22 -28.25
N ILE A 94 43.59 -0.72 -28.01
CA ILE A 94 42.19 -0.41 -27.69
C ILE A 94 42.04 -0.22 -26.19
N SER A 95 41.68 1.00 -25.76
CA SER A 95 41.46 1.30 -24.35
C SER A 95 40.33 0.48 -23.72
N LEU A 96 40.44 0.16 -22.43
CA LEU A 96 39.38 -0.52 -21.66
C LEU A 96 38.03 0.19 -21.78
N VAL A 97 38.02 1.52 -21.70
CA VAL A 97 36.81 2.33 -21.83
C VAL A 97 36.12 2.10 -23.18
N ARG A 98 36.88 1.90 -24.27
CA ARG A 98 36.30 1.59 -25.59
C ARG A 98 35.65 0.20 -25.63
N ALA A 99 36.22 -0.77 -24.92
CA ALA A 99 35.65 -2.11 -24.79
C ALA A 99 34.37 -2.12 -23.93
N LEU A 100 34.26 -1.23 -22.93
CA LEU A 100 33.06 -1.09 -22.09
C LEU A 100 31.86 -0.46 -22.80
N ARG A 101 32.08 0.43 -23.79
CA ARG A 101 31.03 1.19 -24.49
C ARG A 101 29.83 0.36 -25.00
N PRO A 102 30.00 -0.75 -25.73
CA PRO A 102 28.86 -1.53 -26.23
C PRO A 102 27.92 -2.00 -25.12
N ILE A 103 28.46 -2.51 -24.01
CA ILE A 103 27.63 -2.93 -22.86
C ILE A 103 27.05 -1.70 -22.16
N PHE A 104 27.79 -0.59 -22.04
CA PHE A 104 27.26 0.64 -21.44
C PHE A 104 26.01 1.16 -22.19
N PHE A 105 26.04 1.18 -23.53
CA PHE A 105 24.86 1.55 -24.32
C PHE A 105 23.69 0.58 -24.13
N PHE A 106 23.99 -0.72 -24.03
CA PHE A 106 22.98 -1.73 -23.71
C PHE A 106 22.37 -1.52 -22.31
N VAL A 107 23.20 -1.23 -21.30
CA VAL A 107 22.76 -0.95 -19.93
C VAL A 107 21.95 0.34 -19.86
N LEU A 108 22.28 1.35 -20.66
CA LEU A 108 21.49 2.57 -20.78
C LEU A 108 20.10 2.28 -21.37
N LEU A 109 20.01 1.46 -22.41
CA LEU A 109 18.73 0.97 -22.95
C LEU A 109 17.95 0.16 -21.89
N LEU A 110 18.64 -0.72 -21.18
CA LEU A 110 18.08 -1.53 -20.10
C LEU A 110 17.55 -0.66 -18.96
N THR A 111 18.21 0.45 -18.65
CA THR A 111 17.77 1.42 -17.62
C THR A 111 16.46 2.09 -18.03
N VAL A 112 16.31 2.47 -19.30
CA VAL A 112 15.04 3.01 -19.83
C VAL A 112 13.94 1.95 -19.78
N LEU A 113 14.26 0.71 -20.15
CA LEU A 113 13.31 -0.41 -20.05
C LEU A 113 12.92 -0.71 -18.59
N ALA A 114 13.88 -0.70 -17.67
CA ALA A 114 13.66 -0.89 -16.24
C ALA A 114 12.75 0.21 -15.68
N PHE A 115 12.98 1.47 -16.07
CA PHE A 115 12.12 2.58 -15.70
C PHE A 115 10.69 2.38 -16.22
N TYR A 116 10.53 1.98 -17.48
CA TYR A 116 9.21 1.68 -18.05
C TYR A 116 8.51 0.54 -17.29
N ILE A 117 9.23 -0.56 -17.00
CA ILE A 117 8.69 -1.68 -16.22
C ILE A 117 8.27 -1.20 -14.82
N ASN A 118 9.13 -0.43 -14.14
CA ASN A 118 8.89 0.02 -12.78
C ASN A 118 7.77 1.06 -12.67
N ASN A 119 7.62 1.93 -13.68
CA ASN A 119 6.59 2.94 -13.71
C ASN A 119 5.23 2.40 -14.17
N ASN A 120 5.19 1.42 -15.08
CA ASN A 120 3.95 0.99 -15.73
C ASN A 120 3.52 -0.44 -15.40
N LEU A 121 4.46 -1.39 -15.38
CA LEU A 121 4.15 -2.82 -15.20
C LEU A 121 4.12 -3.22 -13.73
N VAL A 122 5.09 -2.77 -12.93
CA VAL A 122 5.19 -3.08 -11.50
C VAL A 122 3.95 -2.63 -10.71
N PRO A 123 3.40 -1.41 -10.90
CA PRO A 123 2.21 -1.00 -10.15
C PRO A 123 0.99 -1.86 -10.47
N LYS A 124 0.82 -2.23 -11.73
CA LYS A 124 -0.26 -3.13 -12.18
C LYS A 124 -0.06 -4.55 -11.65
N ALA A 125 1.15 -5.08 -11.75
CA ALA A 125 1.49 -6.39 -11.22
C ALA A 125 1.33 -6.45 -9.70
N ALA A 126 1.70 -5.40 -8.97
CA ALA A 126 1.48 -5.30 -7.53
C ALA A 126 -0.01 -5.31 -7.19
N LEU A 127 -0.83 -4.55 -7.91
CA LEU A 127 -2.28 -4.54 -7.70
C LEU A 127 -2.89 -5.94 -7.88
N GLU A 128 -2.56 -6.64 -8.97
CA GLU A 128 -3.02 -8.00 -9.22
C GLU A 128 -2.47 -9.01 -8.19
N ALA A 129 -1.18 -8.92 -7.86
CA ALA A 129 -0.55 -9.82 -6.90
C ALA A 129 -1.17 -9.71 -5.50
N TYR A 130 -1.35 -8.48 -4.99
CA TYR A 130 -1.87 -8.29 -3.64
C TYR A 130 -3.39 -8.50 -3.53
N SER A 131 -4.16 -8.19 -4.57
CA SER A 131 -5.59 -8.54 -4.60
C SER A 131 -5.78 -10.05 -4.65
N LEU A 132 -5.07 -10.76 -5.52
CA LEU A 132 -5.14 -12.22 -5.60
C LEU A 132 -4.63 -12.88 -4.31
N LEU A 133 -3.55 -12.36 -3.72
CA LEU A 133 -3.05 -12.83 -2.43
C LEU A 133 -4.08 -12.63 -1.32
N TYR A 134 -4.82 -11.53 -1.33
CA TYR A 134 -5.89 -11.27 -0.37
C TYR A 134 -7.05 -12.26 -0.55
N ASP A 135 -7.46 -12.52 -1.78
CA ASP A 135 -8.47 -13.53 -2.10
C ASP A 135 -8.04 -14.92 -1.62
N ILE A 136 -6.77 -15.28 -1.86
CA ILE A 136 -6.18 -16.53 -1.35
C ILE A 136 -6.17 -16.55 0.18
N LYS A 137 -5.78 -15.45 0.83
CA LYS A 137 -5.77 -15.32 2.30
C LYS A 137 -7.16 -15.55 2.90
N GLN A 138 -8.20 -15.02 2.27
CA GLN A 138 -9.59 -15.20 2.70
C GLN A 138 -10.16 -16.57 2.37
N LYS A 139 -9.66 -17.25 1.32
CA LYS A 139 -10.11 -18.59 0.96
C LYS A 139 -9.92 -19.56 2.14
N LYS A 140 -11.01 -20.23 2.51
CA LYS A 140 -10.97 -21.28 3.54
C LYS A 140 -10.04 -22.42 3.10
N PRO A 141 -9.34 -23.08 4.04
CA PRO A 141 -8.58 -24.29 3.76
C PRO A 141 -9.44 -25.32 3.01
N ALA A 142 -8.82 -26.09 2.12
CA ALA A 142 -9.51 -27.14 1.41
C ALA A 142 -10.12 -28.15 2.40
N LEU A 143 -11.24 -28.74 2.00
CA LEU A 143 -11.91 -29.77 2.79
C LEU A 143 -11.03 -31.03 2.86
N GLU A 144 -10.28 -31.17 3.94
CA GLU A 144 -9.49 -32.36 4.26
C GLU A 144 -10.08 -33.04 5.50
N LEU A 145 -10.86 -34.11 5.28
CA LEU A 145 -11.38 -34.94 6.38
C LEU A 145 -10.28 -35.91 6.83
N ARG A 146 -9.75 -35.75 8.03
CA ARG A 146 -8.80 -36.70 8.64
C ARG A 146 -9.54 -37.78 9.41
N GLU A 147 -9.07 -39.01 9.33
CA GLU A 147 -9.66 -40.15 10.04
C GLU A 147 -9.61 -39.94 11.56
N GLY A 148 -10.72 -40.19 12.24
CA GLY A 148 -10.85 -40.12 13.70
C GLY A 148 -10.95 -38.70 14.28
N VAL A 149 -10.77 -37.65 13.48
CA VAL A 149 -10.75 -36.24 13.92
C VAL A 149 -12.03 -35.53 13.49
N PHE A 150 -12.55 -34.64 14.35
CA PHE A 150 -13.66 -33.76 13.99
C PHE A 150 -13.18 -32.64 13.05
N TYR A 151 -13.85 -32.50 11.92
CA TYR A 151 -13.66 -31.40 10.97
C TYR A 151 -14.70 -30.31 11.21
N HIS A 152 -14.22 -29.08 11.42
CA HIS A 152 -15.02 -27.88 11.71
C HIS A 152 -14.90 -26.79 10.63
N GLY A 153 -14.44 -27.12 9.42
CA GLY A 153 -14.21 -26.11 8.37
C GLY A 153 -15.48 -25.63 7.64
N ILE A 154 -16.60 -26.34 7.78
CA ILE A 154 -17.91 -25.93 7.25
C ILE A 154 -18.64 -25.17 8.34
N ASP A 155 -19.17 -23.97 8.02
CA ASP A 155 -19.86 -23.15 9.02
C ASP A 155 -21.06 -23.89 9.62
N ASN A 156 -21.13 -23.89 10.95
CA ASN A 156 -22.20 -24.49 11.74
C ASN A 156 -22.40 -26.00 11.59
N ILE A 157 -21.39 -26.75 11.10
CA ILE A 157 -21.50 -28.21 10.95
C ILE A 157 -20.17 -28.86 11.32
N SER A 158 -20.23 -29.88 12.17
CA SER A 158 -19.04 -30.65 12.59
C SER A 158 -19.16 -32.08 12.11
N ILE A 159 -18.19 -32.56 11.34
CA ILE A 159 -18.21 -33.91 10.75
C ILE A 159 -17.03 -34.70 11.29
N LYS A 160 -17.27 -35.93 11.73
CA LYS A 160 -16.22 -36.90 12.05
C LYS A 160 -16.42 -38.16 11.23
N VAL A 161 -15.34 -38.62 10.62
CA VAL A 161 -15.28 -39.89 9.89
C VAL A 161 -14.22 -40.75 10.57
N ASN A 162 -14.60 -41.92 11.07
CA ASN A 162 -13.61 -42.80 11.72
C ASN A 162 -12.71 -43.50 10.71
N HIS A 163 -13.28 -43.99 9.60
CA HIS A 163 -12.54 -44.76 8.60
C HIS A 163 -12.91 -44.35 7.18
N LYS A 164 -11.90 -44.18 6.31
CA LYS A 164 -12.08 -44.04 4.87
C LYS A 164 -11.71 -45.36 4.18
N PHE A 165 -12.40 -45.69 3.10
CA PHE A 165 -12.07 -46.91 2.36
C PHE A 165 -10.87 -46.68 1.42
N PRO A 166 -9.81 -47.51 1.48
CA PRO A 166 -8.59 -47.31 0.68
C PRO A 166 -8.77 -47.38 -0.84
N LYS A 167 -9.88 -47.97 -1.32
CA LYS A 167 -10.17 -48.18 -2.76
C LYS A 167 -11.21 -47.21 -3.34
N ASP A 168 -11.98 -46.52 -2.51
CA ASP A 168 -12.98 -45.53 -2.93
C ASP A 168 -12.98 -44.36 -1.94
N ASP A 169 -12.29 -43.27 -2.31
CA ASP A 169 -12.14 -42.06 -1.49
C ASP A 169 -13.48 -41.34 -1.22
N LYS A 170 -14.54 -41.73 -1.96
CA LYS A 170 -15.91 -41.24 -1.74
C LYS A 170 -16.65 -42.02 -0.67
N ALA A 171 -16.24 -43.25 -0.35
CA ALA A 171 -16.89 -44.09 0.64
C ALA A 171 -16.29 -43.87 2.03
N LEU A 172 -17.16 -43.68 3.01
CA LEU A 172 -16.83 -43.37 4.39
C LEU A 172 -17.52 -44.39 5.31
N LYS A 173 -16.87 -44.75 6.40
CA LYS A 173 -17.43 -45.66 7.42
C LYS A 173 -17.44 -44.96 8.77
N GLU A 174 -18.53 -45.16 9.50
CA GLU A 174 -18.82 -44.58 10.81
C GLU A 174 -18.71 -43.05 10.79
N VAL A 175 -19.78 -42.43 10.29
CA VAL A 175 -19.87 -40.98 10.11
C VAL A 175 -20.75 -40.38 11.20
N ILE A 176 -20.24 -39.35 11.86
CA ILE A 176 -20.97 -38.53 12.82
C ILE A 176 -21.06 -37.12 12.28
N VAL A 177 -22.28 -36.58 12.19
CA VAL A 177 -22.54 -35.21 11.73
C VAL A 177 -23.30 -34.48 12.82
N TYR A 178 -22.72 -33.40 13.33
CA TYR A 178 -23.40 -32.43 14.17
C TYR A 178 -23.87 -31.26 13.31
N ASP A 179 -25.14 -30.90 13.46
CA ASP A 179 -25.74 -29.77 12.77
C ASP A 179 -26.03 -28.66 13.78
N HIS A 180 -25.29 -27.56 13.69
CA HIS A 180 -25.42 -26.38 14.54
C HIS A 180 -26.09 -25.21 13.80
N ARG A 181 -26.70 -25.43 12.63
CA ARG A 181 -27.30 -24.33 11.83
C ARG A 181 -28.39 -23.55 12.55
N LYS A 182 -29.04 -24.16 13.55
CA LYS A 182 -30.05 -23.53 14.43
C LYS A 182 -29.45 -22.68 15.55
N ASN A 183 -28.13 -22.67 15.70
CA ASN A 183 -27.36 -21.93 16.71
C ASN A 183 -27.88 -22.15 18.16
N ASP A 184 -28.37 -23.36 18.43
CA ASP A 184 -29.07 -23.73 19.67
C ASP A 184 -28.33 -24.80 20.47
N GLY A 185 -27.05 -25.04 20.15
CA GLY A 185 -26.15 -26.02 20.79
C GLY A 185 -25.95 -27.29 19.98
N ASN A 186 -25.62 -28.40 20.65
CA ASN A 186 -25.38 -29.71 20.03
C ASN A 186 -26.66 -30.55 20.00
N LYS A 187 -27.76 -29.98 19.49
CA LYS A 187 -29.09 -30.60 19.61
C LYS A 187 -29.45 -31.53 18.47
N GLU A 188 -28.80 -31.40 17.31
CA GLU A 188 -29.07 -32.26 16.16
C GLU A 188 -27.80 -33.04 15.78
N VAL A 189 -27.85 -34.36 15.95
CA VAL A 189 -26.73 -35.28 15.72
C VAL A 189 -27.19 -36.43 14.83
N MET A 190 -26.45 -36.70 13.76
CA MET A 190 -26.66 -37.86 12.89
C MET A 190 -25.48 -38.81 13.02
N ILE A 191 -25.75 -40.08 13.31
CA ILE A 191 -24.76 -41.14 13.36
C ILE A 191 -25.14 -42.18 12.29
N ALA A 192 -24.21 -42.53 11.41
CA ALA A 192 -24.44 -43.48 10.33
C ALA A 192 -23.31 -44.51 10.23
N ASP A 193 -23.67 -45.75 9.89
CA ASP A 193 -22.71 -46.85 9.71
C ASP A 193 -21.82 -46.63 8.48
N SER A 194 -22.41 -46.16 7.37
CA SER A 194 -21.67 -45.80 6.17
C SER A 194 -22.17 -44.50 5.55
N GLY A 195 -21.28 -43.84 4.81
CA GLY A 195 -21.60 -42.61 4.10
C GLY A 195 -20.88 -42.55 2.76
N ARG A 196 -21.42 -41.76 1.83
CA ARG A 196 -20.76 -41.41 0.58
C ARG A 196 -20.72 -39.90 0.42
N MET A 197 -19.55 -39.37 0.08
CA MET A 197 -19.33 -37.95 -0.16
C MET A 197 -19.01 -37.72 -1.64
N TYR A 198 -19.76 -36.83 -2.29
CA TYR A 198 -19.48 -36.40 -3.65
C TYR A 198 -20.00 -34.99 -3.90
N THR A 199 -19.40 -34.29 -4.86
CA THR A 199 -19.83 -32.97 -5.29
C THR A 199 -20.94 -33.07 -6.33
N ILE A 200 -21.84 -32.09 -6.35
CA ILE A 200 -22.93 -31.94 -7.33
C ILE A 200 -22.94 -30.52 -7.91
N LEU A 201 -23.58 -30.34 -9.07
CA LEU A 201 -23.75 -29.05 -9.74
C LEU A 201 -22.41 -28.31 -9.97
N GLY A 202 -21.43 -29.00 -10.56
CA GLY A 202 -20.13 -28.41 -10.90
C GLY A 202 -19.32 -27.97 -9.67
N GLU A 203 -19.23 -28.84 -8.66
CA GLU A 203 -18.45 -28.62 -7.42
C GLU A 203 -18.96 -27.52 -6.47
N ARG A 204 -20.12 -26.92 -6.76
CA ARG A 204 -20.71 -25.91 -5.89
C ARG A 204 -21.28 -26.47 -4.60
N TYR A 205 -21.85 -27.67 -4.63
CA TYR A 205 -22.42 -28.29 -3.45
C TYR A 205 -21.74 -29.62 -3.16
N LEU A 206 -21.48 -29.87 -1.89
CA LEU A 206 -21.04 -31.17 -1.41
C LEU A 206 -22.23 -31.92 -0.85
N LYS A 207 -22.47 -33.12 -1.36
CA LYS A 207 -23.54 -34.00 -0.90
C LYS A 207 -22.94 -35.16 -0.11
N PHE A 208 -23.36 -35.27 1.13
CA PHE A 208 -23.14 -36.45 1.98
C PHE A 208 -24.41 -37.30 1.99
N GLU A 209 -24.31 -38.51 1.48
CA GLU A 209 -25.34 -39.54 1.60
C GLU A 209 -24.95 -40.47 2.74
N LEU A 210 -25.74 -40.47 3.81
CA LEU A 210 -25.57 -41.33 4.98
C LEU A 210 -26.51 -42.52 4.87
N PHE A 211 -26.01 -43.72 5.15
CA PHE A 211 -26.75 -44.97 5.08
C PHE A 211 -26.82 -45.65 6.45
N ASN A 212 -27.99 -46.23 6.75
CA ASN A 212 -28.26 -47.01 7.96
C ASN A 212 -27.80 -46.30 9.24
N GLY A 213 -28.54 -45.28 9.66
CA GLY A 213 -28.16 -44.43 10.78
C GLY A 213 -29.32 -44.02 11.69
N TYR A 214 -28.97 -43.27 12.72
CA TYR A 214 -29.90 -42.67 13.67
C TYR A 214 -29.68 -41.16 13.68
N ARG A 215 -30.79 -40.41 13.62
CA ARG A 215 -30.82 -38.97 13.90
C ARG A 215 -31.34 -38.78 15.33
N TYR A 216 -30.59 -38.04 16.12
CA TYR A 216 -30.95 -37.60 17.45
C TYR A 216 -31.26 -36.11 17.38
N THR A 217 -32.42 -35.72 17.89
CA THR A 217 -32.83 -34.32 17.98
C THR A 217 -33.32 -34.05 19.40
N GLU A 218 -32.67 -33.10 20.06
CA GLU A 218 -33.07 -32.65 21.40
C GLU A 218 -33.96 -31.41 21.27
N GLY A 219 -35.19 -31.49 21.75
CA GLY A 219 -36.12 -30.37 21.75
C GLY A 219 -35.74 -29.30 22.78
N THR A 220 -35.91 -28.02 22.43
CA THR A 220 -35.80 -26.93 23.41
C THR A 220 -37.16 -26.73 24.09
N SER A 221 -37.22 -26.88 25.42
CA SER A 221 -38.40 -26.56 26.23
C SER A 221 -38.59 -25.04 26.39
N ASN A 222 -38.75 -24.33 25.26
CA ASN A 222 -38.98 -22.88 25.26
C ASN A 222 -40.38 -22.51 24.75
N GLU A 223 -41.40 -23.31 25.06
CA GLU A 223 -42.74 -22.75 25.21
C GLU A 223 -42.81 -22.11 26.60
N ARG A 224 -42.58 -20.78 26.64
CA ARG A 224 -43.01 -19.99 27.79
C ARG A 224 -44.53 -19.90 27.73
N GLU A 225 -45.23 -20.81 28.43
CA GLU A 225 -46.63 -20.58 28.77
C GLU A 225 -46.73 -19.25 29.55
N MET A 226 -47.72 -18.42 29.19
CA MET A 226 -47.97 -17.11 29.81
C MET A 226 -48.39 -17.18 31.30
N THR A 227 -48.44 -18.37 31.90
CA THR A 227 -48.95 -18.65 33.24
C THR A 227 -47.87 -18.76 34.33
N GLY A 228 -46.59 -18.62 34.00
CA GLY A 228 -45.51 -18.49 34.99
C GLY A 228 -45.16 -19.77 35.78
N GLN A 229 -45.77 -20.92 35.49
CA GLN A 229 -45.36 -22.20 36.07
C GLN A 229 -44.22 -22.82 35.26
N ARG A 230 -43.07 -23.04 35.92
CA ARG A 230 -41.96 -23.84 35.37
C ARG A 230 -42.34 -25.32 35.41
N ASN A 231 -43.01 -25.80 34.37
CA ASN A 231 -42.96 -27.24 34.07
C ASN A 231 -41.59 -27.53 33.45
N ALA A 232 -40.70 -28.13 34.25
CA ALA A 232 -39.50 -28.78 33.74
C ALA A 232 -39.93 -30.05 32.98
N ASN A 233 -40.49 -29.88 31.78
CA ASN A 233 -40.64 -31.01 30.87
C ASN A 233 -39.23 -31.56 30.58
N PRO A 234 -38.98 -32.86 30.80
CA PRO A 234 -37.69 -33.45 30.49
C PRO A 234 -37.41 -33.20 29.00
N GLN A 235 -36.20 -32.75 28.70
CA GLN A 235 -35.72 -32.51 27.33
C GLN A 235 -36.12 -33.71 26.46
N ALA A 236 -37.09 -33.51 25.56
CA ALA A 236 -37.59 -34.60 24.74
C ALA A 236 -36.52 -34.93 23.71
N LEU A 237 -35.80 -36.03 23.95
CA LEU A 237 -34.87 -36.61 22.99
C LEU A 237 -35.67 -37.41 21.96
N SER A 238 -35.75 -36.90 20.75
CA SER A 238 -36.31 -37.64 19.61
C SER A 238 -35.20 -38.43 18.93
N ARG A 239 -35.44 -39.73 18.72
CA ARG A 239 -34.56 -40.62 17.96
C ARG A 239 -35.31 -41.15 16.73
N SER A 240 -34.78 -40.88 15.55
CA SER A 240 -35.32 -41.38 14.29
C SER A 240 -34.30 -42.27 13.58
N LYS A 241 -34.69 -43.50 13.24
CA LYS A 241 -33.88 -44.41 12.42
C LYS A 241 -34.11 -44.09 10.94
N PHE A 242 -33.05 -44.01 10.14
CA PHE A 242 -33.14 -43.80 8.70
C PHE A 242 -32.36 -44.86 7.93
N ALA A 243 -32.92 -45.32 6.81
CA ALA A 243 -32.20 -46.15 5.85
C ALA A 243 -31.25 -45.32 5.00
N LYS A 244 -31.69 -44.12 4.57
CA LYS A 244 -30.89 -43.16 3.81
C LYS A 244 -31.21 -41.74 4.28
N SER A 245 -30.19 -40.94 4.53
CA SER A 245 -30.29 -39.51 4.84
C SER A 245 -29.31 -38.74 3.96
N GLN A 246 -29.65 -37.52 3.57
CA GLN A 246 -28.78 -36.68 2.74
C GLN A 246 -28.55 -35.35 3.45
N VAL A 247 -27.30 -34.92 3.49
CA VAL A 247 -26.90 -33.59 3.96
C VAL A 247 -26.15 -32.91 2.82
N VAL A 248 -26.60 -31.71 2.46
CA VAL A 248 -26.02 -30.92 1.37
C VAL A 248 -25.39 -29.67 1.96
N PHE A 249 -24.15 -29.41 1.56
CA PHE A 249 -23.36 -28.26 1.99
C PHE A 249 -23.09 -27.35 0.80
N ASP A 250 -23.20 -26.04 1.00
CA ASP A 250 -22.75 -25.06 0.01
C ASP A 250 -21.24 -24.87 0.14
N LEU A 251 -20.50 -25.14 -0.95
CA LEU A 251 -19.06 -24.95 -1.04
C LEU A 251 -18.69 -23.55 -1.54
N SER A 252 -19.65 -22.64 -1.77
CA SER A 252 -19.38 -21.27 -2.21
C SER A 252 -18.47 -20.49 -1.26
N SER A 253 -18.46 -20.84 0.04
CA SER A 253 -17.55 -20.25 1.04
C SER A 253 -16.10 -20.71 0.90
N PHE A 254 -15.85 -21.80 0.16
CA PHE A 254 -14.51 -22.30 -0.17
C PHE A 254 -14.04 -21.85 -1.57
N ALA A 255 -14.94 -21.29 -2.39
CA ALA A 255 -14.59 -20.74 -3.69
C ALA A 255 -13.75 -19.47 -3.53
N LEU A 256 -12.82 -19.25 -4.45
CA LEU A 256 -12.05 -18.01 -4.51
C LEU A 256 -12.99 -16.88 -4.94
N GLN A 257 -13.15 -15.86 -4.10
CA GLN A 257 -13.93 -14.67 -4.43
C GLN A 257 -12.98 -13.58 -4.87
N SER A 258 -13.28 -12.91 -5.99
CA SER A 258 -12.47 -11.79 -6.48
C SER A 258 -12.78 -10.52 -5.70
N THR A 259 -11.79 -9.97 -5.00
CA THR A 259 -11.95 -8.69 -4.30
C THR A 259 -11.94 -7.52 -5.29
N ASP A 260 -12.73 -6.48 -4.99
CA ASP A 260 -12.69 -5.25 -5.79
C ASP A 260 -11.31 -4.58 -5.68
N LYS A 261 -10.67 -4.37 -6.83
CA LYS A 261 -9.32 -3.83 -6.92
C LYS A 261 -9.23 -2.40 -6.39
N LYS A 262 -10.34 -1.66 -6.33
CA LYS A 262 -10.40 -0.28 -5.80
C LYS A 262 -9.92 -0.18 -4.35
N TRP A 263 -10.10 -1.22 -3.55
CA TRP A 263 -9.64 -1.25 -2.16
C TRP A 263 -8.11 -1.14 -2.03
N PHE A 264 -7.39 -1.53 -3.07
CA PHE A 264 -5.93 -1.56 -3.09
C PHE A 264 -5.31 -0.40 -3.87
N GLN A 265 -6.08 0.24 -4.76
CA GLN A 265 -5.60 1.32 -5.65
C GLN A 265 -4.98 2.52 -4.92
N GLY A 266 -5.42 2.82 -3.69
CA GLY A 266 -4.85 3.93 -2.90
C GLY A 266 -3.46 3.66 -2.33
N ASN A 267 -2.93 2.43 -2.45
CA ASN A 267 -1.61 2.11 -1.91
C ASN A 267 -0.51 2.61 -2.84
N ARG A 268 0.45 3.38 -2.29
CA ARG A 268 1.62 3.95 -2.99
C ARG A 268 2.42 2.96 -3.85
N ILE A 269 2.45 1.67 -3.49
CA ILE A 269 3.19 0.63 -4.24
C ILE A 269 2.52 0.32 -5.59
N MET A 270 1.22 0.61 -5.72
CA MET A 270 0.37 0.30 -6.87
C MET A 270 0.14 1.52 -7.77
N ARG A 271 0.86 2.61 -7.51
CA ARG A 271 0.79 3.85 -8.26
C ARG A 271 1.96 4.00 -9.22
N ASN A 272 1.66 4.48 -10.43
CA ASN A 272 2.71 4.99 -11.33
C ASN A 272 3.13 6.41 -10.91
N MET A 273 4.18 6.93 -11.53
CA MET A 273 4.75 8.24 -11.16
C MET A 273 3.78 9.41 -11.36
N SER A 274 2.93 9.37 -12.38
CA SER A 274 1.92 10.43 -12.61
C SER A 274 0.81 10.40 -11.55
N GLU A 275 0.35 9.21 -11.18
CA GLU A 275 -0.62 9.03 -10.11
C GLU A 275 -0.02 9.40 -8.75
N LEU A 276 1.24 9.04 -8.48
CA LEU A 276 1.95 9.46 -7.28
C LEU A 276 2.05 10.98 -7.18
N THR A 277 2.32 11.70 -8.28
CA THR A 277 2.33 13.16 -8.25
C THR A 277 0.96 13.74 -7.88
N SER A 278 -0.12 13.21 -8.46
CA SER A 278 -1.48 13.63 -8.10
C SER A 278 -1.83 13.31 -6.64
N ASP A 279 -1.39 12.15 -6.14
CA ASP A 279 -1.58 11.75 -4.75
C ASP A 279 -0.76 12.65 -3.80
N ILE A 280 0.49 12.98 -4.14
CA ILE A 280 1.34 13.91 -3.39
C ILE A 280 0.69 15.30 -3.32
N ASP A 281 0.20 15.82 -4.44
CA ASP A 281 -0.47 17.12 -4.47
C ASP A 281 -1.72 17.13 -3.57
N SER A 282 -2.51 16.06 -3.63
CA SER A 282 -3.71 15.90 -2.81
C SER A 282 -3.39 15.80 -1.31
N ILE A 283 -2.37 15.02 -0.94
CA ILE A 283 -1.92 14.90 0.45
C ILE A 283 -1.32 16.22 0.94
N ASN A 284 -0.57 16.94 0.09
CA ASN A 284 0.00 18.24 0.44
C ASN A 284 -1.09 19.27 0.73
N ILE A 285 -2.14 19.29 -0.09
CA ILE A 285 -3.35 20.09 0.16
C ILE A 285 -3.99 19.71 1.50
N GLU A 286 -4.04 18.42 1.84
CA GLU A 286 -4.59 17.96 3.12
C GLU A 286 -3.72 18.41 4.30
N VAL A 287 -2.39 18.32 4.21
CA VAL A 287 -1.47 18.89 5.21
C VAL A 287 -1.75 20.37 5.44
N LEU A 288 -1.83 21.16 4.35
CA LEU A 288 -2.12 22.59 4.42
C LEU A 288 -3.51 22.88 5.00
N ASN A 289 -4.52 22.06 4.69
CA ASN A 289 -5.85 22.16 5.27
C ASN A 289 -5.85 21.89 6.77
N GLN A 290 -5.15 20.85 7.23
CA GLN A 290 -5.05 20.52 8.66
C GLN A 290 -4.32 21.62 9.43
N GLN A 291 -3.21 22.14 8.88
CA GLN A 291 -2.51 23.29 9.44
C GLN A 291 -3.42 24.54 9.49
N LEU A 292 -4.14 24.84 8.41
CA LEU A 292 -5.08 25.96 8.37
C LEU A 292 -6.21 25.81 9.39
N ASN A 293 -6.79 24.61 9.52
CA ASN A 293 -7.84 24.32 10.51
C ASN A 293 -7.32 24.53 11.94
N TYR A 294 -6.08 24.16 12.23
CA TYR A 294 -5.45 24.44 13.53
C TYR A 294 -5.40 25.94 13.84
N TYR A 295 -4.94 26.77 12.91
CA TYR A 295 -4.89 28.22 13.09
C TYR A 295 -6.29 28.87 13.13
N GLN A 296 -7.28 28.32 12.42
CA GLN A 296 -8.66 28.81 12.45
C GLN A 296 -9.40 28.46 13.73
N ASN A 297 -9.15 27.28 14.31
CA ASN A 297 -9.77 26.82 15.55
C ASN A 297 -9.08 27.34 16.82
N LYS A 298 -7.90 27.94 16.68
CA LYS A 298 -7.12 28.55 17.79
C LYS A 298 -7.93 29.46 18.72
N PRO A 299 -8.80 30.38 18.24
CA PRO A 299 -9.56 31.26 19.14
C PRO A 299 -10.46 30.48 20.11
N SER A 300 -10.96 29.31 19.71
CA SER A 300 -11.78 28.44 20.55
C SER A 300 -11.00 27.80 21.70
N PHE A 301 -9.67 27.74 21.64
CA PHE A 301 -8.82 27.24 22.73
C PHE A 301 -8.60 28.28 23.84
N PHE A 302 -8.84 29.57 23.56
CA PHE A 302 -8.62 30.66 24.50
C PHE A 302 -9.91 31.48 24.67
N THR A 303 -10.86 30.93 25.44
CA THR A 303 -12.17 31.56 25.73
C THR A 303 -12.06 32.93 26.40
N TYR A 304 -10.93 33.25 27.04
CA TYR A 304 -10.70 34.53 27.70
C TYR A 304 -9.85 35.45 26.80
N TYR A 305 -10.56 36.30 26.06
CA TYR A 305 -10.11 37.19 24.97
C TYR A 305 -9.05 38.27 25.31
N HIS A 306 -8.42 38.23 26.49
CA HIS A 306 -7.55 39.33 26.95
C HIS A 306 -6.04 39.09 26.78
N LYS A 307 -5.61 37.93 26.30
CA LYS A 307 -4.20 37.74 25.92
C LYS A 307 -4.00 38.11 24.46
N HIS A 308 -3.12 39.08 24.22
CA HIS A 308 -2.67 39.48 22.89
C HIS A 308 -2.17 38.24 22.14
N ASP A 309 -2.60 38.15 20.89
CA ASP A 309 -2.50 36.99 20.05
C ASP A 309 -1.03 36.67 19.71
N SER A 310 -0.40 35.71 20.41
CA SER A 310 1.05 35.48 20.26
C SER A 310 1.43 34.57 19.07
N LEU A 311 0.47 33.86 18.47
CA LEU A 311 0.72 32.92 17.37
C LEU A 311 0.19 33.50 16.06
N ILE A 312 1.07 34.16 15.31
CA ILE A 312 0.77 34.69 13.97
C ILE A 312 0.71 33.52 12.98
N MET A 313 -0.27 33.52 12.07
CA MET A 313 -0.35 32.54 10.99
C MET A 313 0.86 32.71 10.05
N PRO A 314 1.62 31.64 9.75
CA PRO A 314 2.73 31.69 8.81
C PRO A 314 2.29 32.23 7.43
N PRO A 315 3.16 32.98 6.72
CA PRO A 315 2.87 33.53 5.39
C PRO A 315 2.36 32.49 4.39
N ASP A 316 2.96 31.29 4.42
CA ASP A 316 2.65 30.19 3.50
C ASP A 316 1.20 29.70 3.67
N ILE A 317 0.75 29.57 4.92
CA ILE A 317 -0.61 29.16 5.27
C ILE A 317 -1.60 30.30 4.96
N GLN A 318 -1.19 31.56 5.15
CA GLN A 318 -1.99 32.73 4.80
C GLN A 318 -2.20 32.84 3.28
N ALA A 319 -1.15 32.60 2.49
CA ALA A 319 -1.23 32.53 1.04
C ALA A 319 -2.15 31.39 0.59
N TYR A 320 -1.99 30.19 1.16
CA TYR A 320 -2.87 29.05 0.90
C TYR A 320 -4.33 29.33 1.25
N LYS A 321 -4.60 29.94 2.42
CA LYS A 321 -5.95 30.36 2.82
C LYS A 321 -6.56 31.30 1.79
N THR A 322 -5.80 32.30 1.34
CA THR A 322 -6.28 33.28 0.36
C THR A 322 -6.62 32.61 -0.97
N TYR A 323 -5.76 31.70 -1.42
CA TYR A 323 -6.01 30.89 -2.61
C TYR A 323 -7.27 30.03 -2.46
N ARG A 324 -7.40 29.27 -1.35
CA ARG A 324 -8.57 28.43 -1.04
C ARG A 324 -9.87 29.22 -0.98
N ASP A 325 -9.83 30.38 -0.32
CA ASP A 325 -10.97 31.28 -0.22
C ASP A 325 -11.34 31.87 -1.59
N SER A 326 -10.37 32.11 -2.48
CA SER A 326 -10.65 32.56 -3.86
C SER A 326 -11.41 31.50 -4.66
N ILE A 327 -11.02 30.22 -4.56
CA ILE A 327 -11.71 29.09 -5.20
C ILE A 327 -13.13 28.92 -4.65
N ASN A 328 -13.27 28.93 -3.32
CA ASN A 328 -14.55 28.75 -2.65
C ASN A 328 -15.56 29.88 -2.96
N ARG A 329 -15.09 31.06 -3.39
CA ARG A 329 -15.95 32.19 -3.80
C ARG A 329 -16.52 32.04 -5.21
N ILE A 330 -15.92 31.23 -6.09
CA ILE A 330 -16.35 31.08 -7.51
C ILE A 330 -17.84 30.70 -7.66
N PRO A 331 -18.40 29.72 -6.91
CA PRO A 331 -19.82 29.36 -7.01
C PRO A 331 -20.78 30.44 -6.53
N TYR A 332 -20.29 31.43 -5.76
CA TYR A 332 -21.08 32.56 -5.27
C TYR A 332 -20.99 33.75 -6.22
N LEU A 333 -19.84 33.98 -6.87
CA LEU A 333 -19.67 35.02 -7.88
C LEU A 333 -20.57 34.79 -9.10
N SER A 334 -20.81 33.53 -9.49
CA SER A 334 -21.77 33.19 -10.56
C SER A 334 -23.24 33.49 -10.18
N LYS A 335 -23.58 33.52 -8.88
CA LYS A 335 -24.91 33.88 -8.37
C LYS A 335 -25.10 35.39 -8.16
N ILE A 336 -24.00 36.12 -7.99
CA ILE A 336 -23.99 37.57 -7.72
C ILE A 336 -23.86 38.38 -9.03
N SER A 337 -23.47 37.75 -10.14
CA SER A 337 -23.44 38.42 -11.45
C SER A 337 -24.85 38.87 -11.86
N PRO A 338 -25.12 40.19 -11.92
CA PRO A 338 -26.40 40.68 -12.36
C PRO A 338 -26.56 40.36 -13.85
N VAL A 339 -27.73 39.81 -14.17
CA VAL A 339 -28.34 39.67 -15.50
C VAL A 339 -27.67 40.55 -16.57
N ALA A 340 -26.69 39.99 -17.28
CA ALA A 340 -26.31 40.46 -18.60
C ALA A 340 -27.26 39.76 -19.59
N THR A 341 -28.31 40.47 -19.97
CA THR A 341 -29.18 40.11 -21.09
C THR A 341 -28.38 40.11 -22.39
N THR A 342 -28.17 38.92 -22.96
CA THR A 342 -28.19 38.70 -24.42
C THR A 342 -28.48 37.23 -24.70
N PRO A 343 -29.50 36.91 -25.51
CA PRO A 343 -29.77 35.56 -25.98
C PRO A 343 -28.98 35.28 -27.26
N ASP A 344 -28.38 34.10 -27.38
CA ASP A 344 -28.59 33.16 -28.50
C ASP A 344 -27.42 32.20 -28.75
N SER A 345 -27.80 31.04 -29.29
CA SER A 345 -27.00 30.00 -29.95
C SER A 345 -26.37 28.97 -28.98
N VAL A 346 -26.45 27.64 -29.16
CA VAL A 346 -26.60 26.80 -30.36
C VAL A 346 -27.31 25.47 -30.00
N LYS A 347 -28.11 24.99 -30.97
CA LYS A 347 -28.77 23.67 -31.11
C LYS A 347 -27.87 22.45 -30.84
N LYS A 348 -28.49 21.33 -30.44
CA LYS A 348 -28.31 20.03 -31.13
C LYS A 348 -29.50 19.08 -30.89
N THR A 349 -29.95 18.51 -32.00
CA THR A 349 -31.11 17.66 -32.27
C THR A 349 -30.78 16.16 -32.24
N GLY A 350 -31.83 15.32 -32.13
CA GLY A 350 -31.87 13.87 -32.43
C GLY A 350 -32.64 13.09 -31.35
N SER A 351 -33.98 13.06 -31.37
CA SER A 351 -34.91 12.16 -32.11
C SER A 351 -34.89 10.71 -31.64
N ASP A 352 -35.87 10.35 -30.79
CA ASP A 352 -36.63 9.08 -30.83
C ASP A 352 -37.86 9.20 -29.89
N SER A 353 -39.00 8.61 -30.30
CA SER A 353 -40.28 8.43 -29.57
C SER A 353 -41.42 9.46 -29.78
N VAL A 354 -42.08 9.36 -30.93
CA VAL A 354 -43.28 10.14 -31.36
C VAL A 354 -44.52 9.97 -30.45
N ASN A 355 -44.53 9.07 -29.45
CA ASN A 355 -45.66 8.93 -28.51
C ASN A 355 -45.46 9.60 -27.13
N ALA A 356 -44.27 10.12 -26.81
CA ALA A 356 -44.02 10.86 -25.57
C ALA A 356 -44.22 12.39 -25.73
N GLU A 357 -44.26 12.88 -26.96
CA GLU A 357 -44.31 14.33 -27.26
C GLU A 357 -45.67 14.95 -26.97
N LYS A 358 -46.79 14.26 -27.25
CA LYS A 358 -48.13 14.80 -26.99
C LYS A 358 -48.44 14.99 -25.49
N GLU A 359 -48.10 14.01 -24.65
CA GLU A 359 -48.26 14.16 -23.19
C GLU A 359 -47.28 15.18 -22.59
N ARG A 360 -46.08 15.30 -23.16
CA ARG A 360 -45.08 16.27 -22.69
C ARG A 360 -45.44 17.69 -23.09
N GLU A 361 -46.00 17.92 -24.28
CA GLU A 361 -46.53 19.21 -24.71
C GLU A 361 -47.69 19.66 -23.83
N GLU A 362 -48.61 18.76 -23.48
CA GLU A 362 -49.75 19.08 -22.63
C GLU A 362 -49.32 19.42 -21.20
N ARG A 363 -48.38 18.65 -20.62
CA ARG A 363 -47.75 18.97 -19.33
C ARG A 363 -46.93 20.25 -19.38
N LEU A 364 -46.25 20.55 -20.49
CA LEU A 364 -45.51 21.80 -20.70
C LEU A 364 -46.45 23.00 -20.82
N LYS A 365 -47.61 22.86 -21.50
CA LYS A 365 -48.65 23.88 -21.55
C LYS A 365 -49.19 24.19 -20.16
N ILE A 366 -49.58 23.17 -19.39
CA ILE A 366 -50.07 23.33 -18.01
C ILE A 366 -49.00 23.94 -17.10
N LYS A 367 -47.73 23.53 -17.24
CA LYS A 367 -46.62 24.07 -16.44
C LYS A 367 -46.29 25.51 -16.83
N ASN A 368 -46.36 25.86 -18.10
CA ASN A 368 -46.12 27.21 -18.60
C ASN A 368 -47.29 28.15 -18.29
N GLU A 369 -48.53 27.66 -18.28
CA GLU A 369 -49.70 28.40 -17.77
C GLU A 369 -49.61 28.65 -16.28
N LYS A 370 -49.30 27.63 -15.47
CA LYS A 370 -49.06 27.82 -14.02
C LYS A 370 -47.92 28.80 -13.77
N ARG A 371 -46.85 28.74 -14.58
CA ARG A 371 -45.72 29.67 -14.48
C ARG A 371 -46.11 31.09 -14.93
N ARG A 372 -46.93 31.26 -15.96
CA ARG A 372 -47.48 32.56 -16.39
C ARG A 372 -48.45 33.12 -15.36
N ALA A 373 -49.33 32.31 -14.79
CA ALA A 373 -50.24 32.70 -13.72
C ALA A 373 -49.49 33.09 -12.45
N LEU A 374 -48.44 32.35 -12.09
CA LEU A 374 -47.58 32.66 -10.95
C LEU A 374 -46.72 33.90 -11.18
N LEU A 375 -46.22 34.11 -12.40
CA LEU A 375 -45.52 35.34 -12.78
C LEU A 375 -46.47 36.54 -12.83
N ALA A 376 -47.71 36.38 -13.30
CA ALA A 376 -48.75 37.43 -13.29
C ALA A 376 -49.19 37.77 -11.87
N ALA A 377 -49.39 36.77 -11.01
CA ALA A 377 -49.66 36.96 -9.58
C ALA A 377 -48.48 37.65 -8.87
N ARG A 378 -47.24 37.28 -9.22
CA ARG A 378 -46.02 37.91 -8.68
C ARG A 378 -45.84 39.34 -9.20
N LYS A 379 -46.21 39.64 -10.45
CA LYS A 379 -46.22 41.00 -11.01
C LYS A 379 -47.29 41.88 -10.34
N LYS A 380 -48.47 41.30 -10.04
CA LYS A 380 -49.55 41.98 -9.29
C LYS A 380 -49.10 42.31 -7.85
N LYS A 381 -48.39 41.37 -7.19
CA LYS A 381 -47.81 41.56 -5.85
C LYS A 381 -46.59 42.49 -5.80
N PHE A 382 -45.93 42.73 -6.93
CA PHE A 382 -44.74 43.60 -7.03
C PHE A 382 -45.09 45.05 -7.44
N ASN A 383 -46.24 45.25 -8.09
CA ASN A 383 -46.76 46.58 -8.44
C ASN A 383 -47.56 47.26 -7.31
N GLU A 384 -47.91 46.53 -6.25
CA GLU A 384 -48.30 47.14 -4.98
C GLU A 384 -47.02 47.65 -4.30
N LYS A 385 -46.67 48.92 -4.56
CA LYS A 385 -45.64 49.64 -3.78
C LYS A 385 -45.95 49.44 -2.29
N PRO A 386 -45.12 48.74 -1.51
CA PRO A 386 -45.28 48.76 -0.06
C PRO A 386 -45.08 50.22 0.36
N ALA A 387 -46.04 50.79 1.09
CA ALA A 387 -45.84 52.08 1.74
C ALA A 387 -44.49 52.02 2.48
N PRO A 388 -43.63 53.04 2.40
CA PRO A 388 -42.34 53.01 3.09
C PRO A 388 -42.63 52.73 4.56
N ALA A 389 -42.19 51.56 5.03
CA ALA A 389 -42.35 51.19 6.42
C ALA A 389 -41.70 52.32 7.24
N PRO A 390 -42.38 52.90 8.24
CA PRO A 390 -41.76 53.92 9.06
C PRO A 390 -40.46 53.31 9.59
N VAL A 391 -39.34 53.99 9.36
CA VAL A 391 -38.04 53.59 9.90
C VAL A 391 -38.29 53.42 11.39
N ARG A 392 -38.35 52.17 11.86
CA ARG A 392 -38.46 51.87 13.29
C ARG A 392 -37.17 52.41 13.86
N THR A 393 -37.20 53.61 14.40
CA THR A 393 -36.15 54.12 15.28
C THR A 393 -36.02 53.09 16.37
N VAL A 394 -34.97 52.27 16.29
CA VAL A 394 -34.68 51.25 17.29
C VAL A 394 -34.57 52.02 18.60
N LYS A 395 -35.58 51.88 19.48
CA LYS A 395 -35.50 52.44 20.83
C LYS A 395 -34.22 51.88 21.41
N LYS A 396 -33.22 52.73 21.64
CA LYS A 396 -31.97 52.34 22.27
C LYS A 396 -32.34 51.81 23.64
N VAL A 397 -32.39 50.48 23.78
CA VAL A 397 -32.69 49.83 25.06
C VAL A 397 -31.54 50.20 25.96
N THR A 398 -31.75 51.17 26.83
CA THR A 398 -30.82 51.48 27.92
C THR A 398 -31.06 50.39 28.95
N VAL A 399 -30.19 49.38 28.95
CA VAL A 399 -30.20 48.35 29.99
C VAL A 399 -29.83 49.06 31.28
N ASN A 400 -30.83 49.35 32.12
CA ASN A 400 -30.60 49.95 33.43
C ASN A 400 -30.07 48.85 34.35
N TYR A 401 -28.75 48.72 34.44
CA TYR A 401 -28.13 47.77 35.35
C TYR A 401 -28.36 48.30 36.77
N ASP A 402 -29.13 47.56 37.57
CA ASP A 402 -29.19 47.78 39.01
C ASP A 402 -27.75 47.74 39.56
N SER A 403 -27.35 48.76 40.32
CA SER A 403 -25.99 48.92 40.83
C SER A 403 -25.56 47.73 41.69
N ALA A 404 -26.50 47.07 42.36
CA ALA A 404 -26.25 45.84 43.09
C ALA A 404 -25.94 44.65 42.17
N SER A 405 -26.46 44.62 40.95
CA SER A 405 -26.16 43.58 39.95
C SER A 405 -24.75 43.74 39.38
N LEU A 406 -24.33 44.98 39.10
CA LEU A 406 -22.95 45.28 38.72
C LEU A 406 -21.98 44.99 39.88
N ALA A 407 -22.31 45.41 41.11
CA ALA A 407 -21.49 45.12 42.28
C ALA A 407 -21.37 43.61 42.57
N ARG A 408 -22.41 42.80 42.30
CA ARG A 408 -22.35 41.33 42.36
C ARG A 408 -21.40 40.76 41.30
N ILE A 409 -21.45 41.25 40.07
CA ILE A 409 -20.52 40.85 39.01
C ILE A 409 -19.08 41.26 39.38
N ASP A 410 -18.89 42.47 39.90
CA ASP A 410 -17.59 42.97 40.38
C ASP A 410 -17.07 42.15 41.57
N SER A 411 -17.96 41.68 42.46
CA SER A 411 -17.58 40.81 43.58
C SER A 411 -17.02 39.46 43.15
N VAL A 412 -17.44 38.91 41.99
CA VAL A 412 -16.91 37.67 41.42
C VAL A 412 -15.43 37.83 41.03
N PHE A 413 -15.02 39.02 40.60
CA PHE A 413 -13.62 39.32 40.29
C PHE A 413 -12.73 39.49 41.54
N ASN A 414 -13.33 39.75 42.71
CA ASN A 414 -12.64 39.92 43.99
C ASN A 414 -12.71 38.68 44.91
N MET A 415 -13.32 37.57 44.47
CA MET A 415 -13.36 36.33 45.25
C MET A 415 -11.97 35.69 45.37
N PRO A 416 -11.58 35.15 46.55
CA PRO A 416 -10.35 34.39 46.68
C PRO A 416 -10.41 33.16 45.77
N ILE A 417 -9.33 32.92 45.03
CA ILE A 417 -9.24 31.82 44.07
C ILE A 417 -9.37 30.49 44.83
N GLY A 418 -10.56 29.91 44.82
CA GLY A 418 -10.85 28.63 45.47
C GLY A 418 -10.21 27.44 44.76
N ARG A 419 -10.08 26.32 45.48
CA ARG A 419 -9.51 25.06 44.95
C ARG A 419 -10.26 24.58 43.68
N ASP A 420 -11.57 24.78 43.62
CA ASP A 420 -12.40 24.38 42.48
C ASP A 420 -12.11 25.20 41.22
N VAL A 421 -11.83 26.50 41.38
CA VAL A 421 -11.43 27.38 40.28
C VAL A 421 -10.06 26.94 39.73
N MET A 422 -9.10 26.62 40.61
CA MET A 422 -7.80 26.08 40.21
C MET A 422 -7.92 24.72 39.51
N GLN A 423 -8.80 23.84 39.98
CA GLN A 423 -9.04 22.54 39.36
C GLN A 423 -9.72 22.69 37.99
N GLY A 424 -10.71 23.57 37.86
CA GLY A 424 -11.35 23.91 36.58
C GLY A 424 -10.35 24.49 35.59
N ALA A 425 -9.50 25.43 36.02
CA ALA A 425 -8.44 26.00 35.19
C ALA A 425 -7.42 24.94 34.75
N THR A 426 -7.03 24.04 35.65
CA THR A 426 -6.09 22.94 35.35
C THR A 426 -6.70 21.96 34.34
N ASN A 427 -7.98 21.62 34.49
CA ASN A 427 -8.67 20.72 33.57
C ASN A 427 -8.81 21.36 32.17
N MET A 428 -9.16 22.65 32.10
CA MET A 428 -9.21 23.40 30.85
C MET A 428 -7.83 23.44 30.17
N ALA A 429 -6.77 23.73 30.94
CA ALA A 429 -5.40 23.73 30.42
C ALA A 429 -4.96 22.35 29.89
N ARG A 430 -5.31 21.26 30.59
CA ARG A 430 -5.06 19.89 30.12
C ARG A 430 -5.84 19.55 28.85
N GLN A 431 -7.09 19.97 28.76
CA GLN A 431 -7.93 19.76 27.59
C GLN A 431 -7.35 20.49 26.36
N VAL A 432 -6.97 21.76 26.51
CA VAL A 432 -6.31 22.52 25.44
C VAL A 432 -5.00 21.86 25.03
N LYS A 433 -4.17 21.44 25.99
CA LYS A 433 -2.92 20.72 25.71
C LYS A 433 -3.17 19.45 24.90
N SER A 434 -4.19 18.66 25.28
CA SER A 434 -4.56 17.45 24.55
C SER A 434 -5.06 17.73 23.13
N GLN A 435 -5.87 18.77 22.93
CA GLN A 435 -6.36 19.16 21.61
C GLN A 435 -5.21 19.62 20.69
N ILE A 436 -4.24 20.39 21.22
CA ILE A 436 -3.04 20.79 20.48
C ILE A 436 -2.20 19.55 20.11
N MET A 437 -1.96 18.65 21.06
CA MET A 437 -1.19 17.42 20.80
C MET A 437 -1.86 16.53 19.75
N ASN A 438 -3.19 16.40 19.78
CA ASN A 438 -3.95 15.63 18.78
C ASN A 438 -3.88 16.29 17.39
N SER A 439 -3.97 17.63 17.34
CA SER A 439 -3.86 18.38 16.08
C SER A 439 -2.46 18.25 15.48
N ASN A 440 -1.40 18.42 16.29
CA ASN A 440 -0.02 18.21 15.86
C ASN A 440 0.21 16.78 15.38
N SER A 441 -0.27 15.78 16.12
CA SER A 441 -0.15 14.38 15.72
C SER A 441 -0.86 14.10 14.39
N SER A 442 -1.99 14.77 14.13
CA SER A 442 -2.71 14.62 12.86
C SER A 442 -1.89 15.21 11.70
N VAL A 443 -1.35 16.43 11.86
CA VAL A 443 -0.45 17.05 10.87
C VAL A 443 0.79 16.17 10.63
N ASP A 444 1.42 15.69 11.70
CA ASP A 444 2.60 14.82 11.62
C ASP A 444 2.31 13.53 10.86
N ASN A 445 1.11 12.95 10.99
CA ASN A 445 0.73 11.75 10.26
C ASN A 445 0.58 12.03 8.76
N TYR A 446 -0.08 13.12 8.37
CA TYR A 446 -0.17 13.52 6.96
C TYR A 446 1.19 13.89 6.36
N GLU A 447 2.06 14.54 7.14
CA GLU A 447 3.44 14.82 6.71
C GLU A 447 4.27 13.54 6.53
N LYS A 448 4.08 12.54 7.40
CA LYS A 448 4.71 11.22 7.24
C LYS A 448 4.21 10.54 5.98
N ASP A 449 2.91 10.53 5.73
CA ASP A 449 2.33 9.97 4.52
C ASP A 449 2.89 10.67 3.27
N LEU A 450 2.93 12.01 3.28
CA LEU A 450 3.54 12.80 2.20
C LEU A 450 5.01 12.40 1.96
N LYS A 451 5.81 12.20 3.02
CA LYS A 451 7.19 11.73 2.91
C LYS A 451 7.26 10.33 2.31
N GLU A 452 6.41 9.40 2.73
CA GLU A 452 6.37 8.03 2.17
C GLU A 452 6.02 8.02 0.68
N PHE A 453 5.06 8.84 0.24
CA PHE A 453 4.72 8.98 -1.18
C PHE A 453 5.87 9.61 -1.98
N ASN A 454 6.52 10.65 -1.45
CA ASN A 454 7.70 11.25 -2.08
C ASN A 454 8.87 10.27 -2.18
N ILE A 455 9.09 9.42 -1.16
CA ILE A 455 10.12 8.37 -1.19
C ILE A 455 9.85 7.44 -2.35
N GLN A 456 8.59 7.00 -2.50
CA GLN A 456 8.22 6.05 -3.54
C GLN A 456 8.33 6.64 -4.93
N TRP A 457 7.96 7.91 -5.10
CA TRP A 457 8.19 8.65 -6.33
C TRP A 457 9.67 8.67 -6.72
N ASN A 458 10.58 8.94 -5.77
CA ASN A 458 12.03 8.96 -6.01
C ASN A 458 12.62 7.56 -6.21
N LYS A 459 12.01 6.52 -5.64
CA LYS A 459 12.48 5.13 -5.72
C LYS A 459 12.33 4.55 -7.12
N ILE A 460 11.31 4.96 -7.87
CA ILE A 460 11.07 4.50 -9.24
C ILE A 460 12.27 4.78 -10.16
N PRO A 461 12.73 6.06 -10.30
CA PRO A 461 13.92 6.36 -11.09
C PRO A 461 15.20 5.81 -10.44
N ALA A 462 15.41 5.98 -9.13
CA ALA A 462 16.65 5.55 -8.46
C ALA A 462 16.96 4.06 -8.71
N SER A 463 15.99 3.17 -8.50
CA SER A 463 16.15 1.73 -8.75
C SER A 463 16.46 1.38 -10.22
N SER A 464 16.00 2.21 -11.17
CA SER A 464 16.33 2.05 -12.59
C SER A 464 17.77 2.48 -12.86
N PHE A 465 18.17 3.64 -12.33
CA PHE A 465 19.53 4.18 -12.46
C PHE A 465 20.61 3.35 -11.75
N ALA A 466 20.23 2.57 -10.73
CA ALA A 466 21.12 1.62 -10.05
C ALA A 466 21.79 0.64 -11.03
N CYS A 467 21.16 0.31 -12.17
CA CYS A 467 21.77 -0.53 -13.21
C CYS A 467 23.09 0.06 -13.75
N ILE A 468 23.16 1.38 -13.90
CA ILE A 468 24.36 2.08 -14.39
C ILE A 468 25.46 2.04 -13.34
N ALA A 469 25.12 2.31 -12.07
CA ALA A 469 26.07 2.24 -10.96
C ALA A 469 26.65 0.83 -10.82
N MET A 470 25.79 -0.19 -10.93
CA MET A 470 26.19 -1.60 -10.85
C MET A 470 27.06 -2.05 -12.01
N PHE A 471 26.75 -1.63 -13.24
CA PHE A 471 27.63 -1.87 -14.40
C PHE A 471 29.01 -1.23 -14.19
N LEU A 472 29.04 0.01 -13.70
CA LEU A 472 30.28 0.77 -13.50
C LEU A 472 31.17 0.17 -12.42
N ILE A 473 30.61 -0.61 -11.49
CA ILE A 473 31.38 -1.41 -10.53
C ILE A 473 31.78 -2.73 -11.17
N GLY A 474 30.83 -3.49 -11.70
CA GLY A 474 31.05 -4.87 -12.16
C GLY A 474 32.04 -4.98 -13.31
N ALA A 475 31.94 -4.11 -14.31
CA ALA A 475 32.76 -4.25 -15.52
C ALA A 475 34.25 -3.93 -15.29
N PRO A 476 34.63 -2.83 -14.59
CA PRO A 476 36.03 -2.58 -14.23
C PRO A 476 36.58 -3.64 -13.27
N LEU A 477 35.78 -4.13 -12.32
CA LEU A 477 36.26 -5.13 -11.38
C LEU A 477 36.50 -6.49 -12.04
N GLY A 478 35.59 -6.92 -12.92
CA GLY A 478 35.78 -8.12 -13.75
C GLY A 478 37.04 -8.03 -14.60
N ALA A 479 37.34 -6.85 -15.16
CA ALA A 479 38.56 -6.63 -15.92
C ALA A 479 39.86 -6.70 -15.09
N ILE A 480 39.78 -6.46 -13.77
CA ILE A 480 40.92 -6.54 -12.84
C ILE A 480 41.12 -7.98 -12.35
N ILE A 481 40.04 -8.72 -12.10
CA ILE A 481 40.07 -10.10 -11.57
C ILE A 481 40.44 -11.06 -12.71
N LYS A 482 41.75 -11.19 -12.99
CA LYS A 482 42.30 -12.03 -14.07
C LYS A 482 42.46 -13.51 -13.69
N ARG A 483 42.44 -13.85 -12.40
CA ARG A 483 42.65 -15.21 -11.86
C ARG A 483 41.78 -15.39 -10.61
N GLY A 484 40.85 -16.35 -10.64
CA GLY A 484 39.97 -16.58 -9.49
C GLY A 484 38.80 -17.55 -9.68
N GLY A 485 38.78 -18.40 -10.72
CA GLY A 485 37.67 -19.31 -10.99
C GLY A 485 36.30 -18.62 -11.10
N LEU A 486 35.23 -19.39 -11.31
CA LEU A 486 33.87 -18.82 -11.41
C LEU A 486 33.35 -18.25 -10.07
N GLY A 487 33.97 -18.61 -8.93
CA GLY A 487 33.46 -18.28 -7.59
C GLY A 487 33.83 -16.88 -7.08
N VAL A 488 35.05 -16.37 -7.35
CA VAL A 488 35.47 -15.04 -6.88
C VAL A 488 34.59 -13.92 -7.44
N PRO A 489 34.25 -13.92 -8.75
CA PRO A 489 33.27 -13.00 -9.32
C PRO A 489 31.94 -12.89 -8.56
N PHE A 490 31.42 -14.05 -8.14
CA PHE A 490 30.13 -14.14 -7.46
C PHE A 490 30.20 -13.57 -6.04
N LEU A 491 31.24 -13.92 -5.27
CA LEU A 491 31.44 -13.41 -3.91
C LEU A 491 31.56 -11.89 -3.88
N VAL A 492 32.32 -11.32 -4.81
CA VAL A 492 32.49 -9.87 -4.87
C VAL A 492 31.20 -9.16 -5.30
N SER A 493 30.44 -9.76 -6.22
CA SER A 493 29.11 -9.25 -6.60
C SER A 493 28.15 -9.23 -5.41
N ILE A 494 28.11 -10.30 -4.62
CA ILE A 494 27.30 -10.37 -3.39
C ILE A 494 27.71 -9.27 -2.41
N PHE A 495 29.02 -9.07 -2.20
CA PHE A 495 29.50 -8.03 -1.29
C PHE A 495 29.01 -6.63 -1.69
N PHE A 496 29.20 -6.24 -2.95
CA PHE A 496 28.73 -4.93 -3.44
C PHE A 496 27.21 -4.81 -3.44
N PHE A 497 26.49 -5.91 -3.69
CA PHE A 497 25.04 -5.93 -3.56
C PHE A 497 24.57 -5.73 -2.12
N ILE A 498 25.20 -6.39 -1.14
CA ILE A 498 24.89 -6.20 0.27
C ILE A 498 25.15 -4.74 0.66
N VAL A 499 26.28 -4.18 0.24
CA VAL A 499 26.61 -2.76 0.49
C VAL A 499 25.55 -1.84 -0.13
N PHE A 500 25.15 -2.08 -1.38
CA PHE A 500 24.07 -1.33 -2.02
C PHE A 500 22.76 -1.40 -1.25
N TYR A 501 22.33 -2.61 -0.90
CA TYR A 501 21.06 -2.84 -0.22
C TYR A 501 21.04 -2.20 1.17
N VAL A 502 22.14 -2.33 1.92
CA VAL A 502 22.29 -1.71 3.23
C VAL A 502 22.29 -0.19 3.11
N LEU A 503 23.07 0.40 2.19
CA LEU A 503 23.08 1.85 1.99
C LEU A 503 21.72 2.39 1.56
N SER A 504 21.03 1.70 0.65
CA SER A 504 19.70 2.08 0.17
C SER A 504 18.67 2.02 1.31
N MET A 505 18.69 0.97 2.11
CA MET A 505 17.78 0.82 3.26
C MET A 505 18.04 1.88 4.34
N GLN A 506 19.32 2.17 4.63
CA GLN A 506 19.70 3.21 5.58
C GLN A 506 19.32 4.61 5.06
N GLY A 507 19.53 4.89 3.77
CA GLY A 507 19.11 6.13 3.13
C GLY A 507 17.60 6.34 3.16
N GLU A 508 16.82 5.31 2.84
CA GLU A 508 15.36 5.32 2.95
C GLU A 508 14.91 5.57 4.40
N LYS A 509 15.57 4.94 5.38
CA LYS A 509 15.26 5.12 6.80
C LYS A 509 15.55 6.55 7.28
N LEU A 510 16.69 7.13 6.89
CA LEU A 510 17.03 8.52 7.22
C LEU A 510 16.06 9.52 6.58
N ALA A 511 15.60 9.26 5.35
CA ALA A 511 14.57 10.05 4.69
C ALA A 511 13.23 9.99 5.43
N LYS A 512 12.80 8.79 5.86
CA LYS A 512 11.57 8.62 6.66
C LYS A 512 11.62 9.37 7.99
N GLN A 513 12.79 9.42 8.62
CA GLN A 513 13.01 10.14 9.88
C GLN A 513 13.09 11.66 9.70
N GLY A 514 13.17 12.16 8.46
CA GLY A 514 13.31 13.59 8.17
C GLY A 514 14.70 14.17 8.45
N THR A 515 15.69 13.33 8.73
CA THR A 515 17.09 13.75 8.98
C THR A 515 17.78 14.26 7.72
N VAL A 516 17.45 13.65 6.58
CA VAL A 516 17.92 14.04 5.24
C VAL A 516 16.73 14.27 4.33
N SER A 517 16.91 15.08 3.28
CA SER A 517 15.86 15.26 2.27
C SER A 517 15.53 13.93 1.60
N VAL A 518 14.26 13.75 1.21
CA VAL A 518 13.77 12.50 0.61
C VAL A 518 14.56 12.12 -0.64
N ALA A 519 14.81 13.09 -1.53
CA ALA A 519 15.60 12.86 -2.73
C ALA A 519 17.03 12.42 -2.39
N MET A 520 17.71 13.11 -1.47
CA MET A 520 19.09 12.75 -1.11
C MET A 520 19.16 11.36 -0.45
N GLY A 521 18.22 11.04 0.43
CA GLY A 521 18.19 9.76 1.13
C GLY A 521 18.00 8.56 0.19
N VAL A 522 17.08 8.67 -0.78
CA VAL A 522 16.80 7.59 -1.74
C VAL A 522 17.94 7.42 -2.75
N TRP A 523 18.53 8.51 -3.23
CA TRP A 523 19.62 8.47 -4.23
C TRP A 523 21.01 8.26 -3.63
N LEU A 524 21.13 8.24 -2.30
CA LEU A 524 22.40 8.13 -1.58
C LEU A 524 23.22 6.92 -2.04
N SER A 525 22.59 5.75 -2.15
CA SER A 525 23.27 4.53 -2.57
C SER A 525 23.82 4.64 -3.99
N ASP A 526 23.04 5.21 -4.91
CA ASP A 526 23.41 5.30 -6.32
C ASP A 526 24.57 6.26 -6.53
N PHE A 527 24.55 7.42 -5.87
CA PHE A 527 25.66 8.38 -5.97
C PHE A 527 26.95 7.85 -5.35
N VAL A 528 26.87 7.20 -4.19
CA VAL A 528 28.05 6.61 -3.53
C VAL A 528 28.64 5.51 -4.40
N LEU A 529 27.82 4.60 -4.92
CA LEU A 529 28.29 3.49 -5.75
C LEU A 529 28.77 3.94 -7.12
N LEU A 530 28.14 4.95 -7.72
CA LEU A 530 28.61 5.53 -8.97
C LEU A 530 29.99 6.17 -8.79
N ALA A 531 30.21 6.90 -7.68
CA ALA A 531 31.52 7.44 -7.35
C ALA A 531 32.58 6.34 -7.17
N VAL A 532 32.25 5.27 -6.43
CA VAL A 532 33.14 4.11 -6.25
C VAL A 532 33.41 3.40 -7.58
N GLY A 533 32.39 3.18 -8.40
CA GLY A 533 32.52 2.59 -9.73
C GLY A 533 33.42 3.44 -10.65
N ALA A 534 33.30 4.77 -10.61
CA ALA A 534 34.16 5.66 -11.37
C ALA A 534 35.64 5.57 -10.92
N LEU A 535 35.89 5.39 -9.61
CA LEU A 535 37.22 5.12 -9.09
C LEU A 535 37.78 3.78 -9.58
N PHE A 536 36.96 2.72 -9.60
CA PHE A 536 37.37 1.42 -10.15
C PHE A 536 37.62 1.49 -11.65
N LEU A 537 36.81 2.23 -12.41
CA LEU A 537 37.07 2.46 -13.83
C LEU A 537 38.44 3.13 -14.05
N ARG A 538 38.78 4.12 -13.21
CA ARG A 538 40.09 4.77 -13.25
C ARG A 538 41.23 3.80 -12.92
N GLN A 539 41.05 2.94 -11.92
CA GLN A 539 42.04 1.94 -11.52
C GLN A 539 42.23 0.84 -12.58
N ALA A 540 41.15 0.33 -13.16
CA ALA A 540 41.18 -0.67 -14.22
C ALA A 540 41.84 -0.14 -15.51
N ARG A 541 41.74 1.17 -15.76
CA ARG A 541 42.46 1.85 -16.84
C ARG A 541 43.97 1.88 -16.60
N ALA A 542 44.41 1.99 -15.35
CA ALA A 542 45.82 2.01 -14.97
C ALA A 542 46.43 0.61 -14.73
N ASP A 543 45.72 -0.46 -15.12
CA ASP A 543 46.10 -1.87 -14.85
C ASP A 543 46.46 -2.14 -13.39
N ALA A 544 45.75 -1.51 -12.45
CA ALA A 544 45.99 -1.68 -11.02
C ALA A 544 45.68 -3.13 -10.57
N ARG A 545 46.66 -3.78 -9.95
CA ARG A 545 46.58 -5.15 -9.41
C ARG A 545 46.01 -5.16 -7.98
N LEU A 546 44.76 -4.73 -7.80
CA LEU A 546 44.16 -4.55 -6.46
C LEU A 546 43.99 -5.85 -5.65
N PHE A 547 43.94 -7.01 -6.31
CA PHE A 547 43.57 -8.29 -5.71
C PHE A 547 44.64 -9.38 -5.82
N GLU A 548 45.88 -9.03 -6.16
CA GLU A 548 47.00 -9.99 -6.07
C GLU A 548 47.39 -10.17 -4.58
N ALA A 549 47.60 -11.42 -4.13
CA ALA A 549 48.00 -11.72 -2.75
C ALA A 549 49.25 -10.93 -2.32
N ASP A 550 50.16 -10.69 -3.27
CA ASP A 550 51.38 -9.89 -3.07
C ASP A 550 51.09 -8.44 -2.68
N PHE A 551 50.00 -7.84 -3.17
CA PHE A 551 49.59 -6.48 -2.78
C PHE A 551 49.14 -6.43 -1.31
N TYR A 552 48.37 -7.41 -0.86
CA TYR A 552 47.93 -7.50 0.54
C TYR A 552 49.11 -7.74 1.49
N LEU A 553 50.06 -8.60 1.10
CA LEU A 553 51.29 -8.82 1.86
C LEU A 553 52.11 -7.54 2.00
N VAL A 554 52.27 -6.76 0.93
CA VAL A 554 52.97 -5.47 0.96
C VAL A 554 52.24 -4.42 1.81
N ALA A 555 50.90 -4.36 1.73
CA ALA A 555 50.10 -3.44 2.54
C ALA A 555 50.16 -3.78 4.04
N ILE A 556 50.08 -5.07 4.39
CA ILE A 556 50.25 -5.57 5.76
C ILE A 556 51.65 -5.28 6.27
N ASP A 557 52.69 -5.48 5.46
CA ASP A 557 54.07 -5.16 5.83
C ASP A 557 54.30 -3.67 6.03
N LYS A 558 53.64 -2.81 5.24
CA LYS A 558 53.72 -1.35 5.39
C LYS A 558 53.02 -0.91 6.68
N MET A 559 51.89 -1.51 7.03
CA MET A 559 51.21 -1.30 8.31
C MET A 559 52.06 -1.80 9.49
N LYS A 560 52.61 -3.01 9.43
CA LYS A 560 53.51 -3.55 10.46
C LYS A 560 54.72 -2.64 10.68
N ARG A 561 55.35 -2.17 9.59
CA ARG A 561 56.46 -1.21 9.65
C ARG A 561 56.05 0.15 10.25
N TRP A 562 54.85 0.63 9.94
CA TRP A 562 54.32 1.87 10.52
C TRP A 562 54.04 1.75 12.02
N PHE A 563 53.44 0.64 12.47
CA PHE A 563 53.23 0.35 13.88
C PHE A 563 54.56 0.14 14.63
N ALA A 564 55.54 -0.51 14.00
CA ALA A 564 56.89 -0.69 14.57
C ALA A 564 57.61 0.65 14.76
N ARG A 565 57.56 1.55 13.77
CA ARG A 565 58.12 2.92 13.88
C ARG A 565 57.45 3.73 14.99
N ARG A 566 56.13 3.64 15.14
CA ARG A 566 55.41 4.30 16.24
C ARG A 566 55.75 3.74 17.62
N ARG A 567 56.05 2.44 17.74
CA ARG A 567 56.56 1.86 19.00
C ARG A 567 57.97 2.33 19.33
N GLN A 568 58.86 2.40 18.33
CA GLN A 568 60.23 2.90 18.52
C GLN A 568 60.26 4.39 18.92
N LEU A 569 59.40 5.22 18.30
CA LEU A 569 59.28 6.64 18.66
C LEU A 569 58.74 6.85 20.08
N ARG A 570 57.86 5.96 20.57
CA ARG A 570 57.39 5.98 21.96
C ARG A 570 58.43 5.48 22.96
N ALA A 571 59.31 4.57 22.56
CA ALA A 571 60.40 4.06 23.39
C ALA A 571 61.64 4.97 23.44
N GLN A 572 61.72 5.98 22.57
CA GLN A 572 62.76 7.03 22.61
C GLN A 572 62.31 8.28 23.38
N GLN A 573 61.03 8.36 23.77
CA GLN A 573 60.44 9.47 24.53
C GLN A 573 60.12 9.10 26.00
N ALA A 574 60.38 7.85 26.39
CA ALA A 574 60.39 7.36 27.76
C ALA A 574 61.85 7.03 28.12
#